data_AF-A0A496LI18-F1
#
_entry.id   AF-A0A496LI18-F1
#
_cell.length_a   1.000
_cell.length_b   1.000
_cell.length_c   1.000
_cell.angle_alpha   90.00
_cell.angle_beta   90.00
_cell.angle_gamma   90.00
#
_symmetry.space_group_name_H-M   'P 1'
#
loop_
_entity.id
_entity.type
_entity.pdbx_description
1 polymer ?
#
loop_
_entity_poly.entity_id
_entity_poly.type
_entity_poly.pdbx_seq_one_letter_code
_entity_poly.pdbx_strand_id
1 'polypeptide(L)'
;MKFDEKDRINLKKIGVTTLLDLALKLPKSFEDTSLAAAPKDGHVSVAVEIKSAYRQGGMLHAVCWCEAWEQNVKIVIFNAKPWHHGAFKVGKSVFVSGKCAYAYGSWQLTNPKIVTKINEIIPKYKLSLRDDSFKNLIQKYVNLPNLLEAGLAPKEAEFLLDLHRGDEKSVAILDALVREKTGEEVLKFVEIYNYLKKLNAKKTHFKAPKIKLFDISSWLKNLPFAPTSDQLNAIADLRADFSGEEAVRRVVMGDVGSGKTLVMLAAALSVYPQPALIMAPTSILAEQIYAEAARLLPDFMRVLLVKSG
;
A
#
# COMPACT_ATOMS: atom_id res chain seq x y z
N MET A 1 -10.79 13.20 3.63
CA MET A 1 -11.17 13.26 2.19
C MET A 1 -11.90 12.02 1.66
N LYS A 2 -12.96 12.18 0.85
CA LYS A 2 -13.64 11.12 0.08
C LYS A 2 -13.36 11.30 -1.42
N PHE A 3 -13.01 10.22 -2.13
CA PHE A 3 -12.89 10.24 -3.59
C PHE A 3 -14.25 10.41 -4.27
N ASP A 4 -14.25 11.01 -5.46
CA ASP A 4 -15.42 11.17 -6.30
C ASP A 4 -15.90 9.80 -6.80
N GLU A 5 -17.20 9.62 -6.97
CA GLU A 5 -17.78 8.31 -7.28
C GLU A 5 -17.24 7.73 -8.60
N LYS A 6 -17.02 8.58 -9.61
CA LYS A 6 -16.46 8.16 -10.90
C LYS A 6 -15.01 7.64 -10.77
N ASP A 7 -14.22 8.27 -9.89
CA ASP A 7 -12.81 7.93 -9.73
C ASP A 7 -12.62 6.67 -8.87
N ARG A 8 -13.54 6.41 -7.92
CA ARG A 8 -13.51 5.21 -7.07
C ARG A 8 -13.48 3.91 -7.86
N ILE A 9 -14.17 3.84 -9.00
CA ILE A 9 -14.18 2.64 -9.85
C ILE A 9 -12.77 2.32 -10.34
N ASN A 10 -12.04 3.34 -10.79
CA ASN A 10 -10.67 3.19 -11.27
C ASN A 10 -9.71 2.90 -10.12
N LEU A 11 -9.84 3.61 -9.00
CA LEU A 11 -9.02 3.41 -7.79
C LEU A 11 -9.18 2.00 -7.21
N LYS A 12 -10.39 1.45 -7.21
CA LYS A 12 -10.65 0.09 -6.74
C LYS A 12 -9.93 -0.97 -7.58
N LYS A 13 -9.78 -0.77 -8.90
CA LYS A 13 -9.03 -1.69 -9.80
C LYS A 13 -7.55 -1.79 -9.47
N ILE A 14 -6.98 -0.78 -8.81
CA ILE A 14 -5.57 -0.75 -8.39
C ILE A 14 -5.40 -0.93 -6.86
N GLY A 15 -6.46 -1.33 -6.17
CA GLY A 15 -6.46 -1.60 -4.73
C GLY A 15 -6.36 -0.34 -3.85
N VAL A 16 -6.72 0.83 -4.38
CA VAL A 16 -6.67 2.10 -3.64
C VAL A 16 -8.01 2.34 -2.94
N THR A 17 -7.96 2.49 -1.61
CA THR A 17 -9.13 2.75 -0.76
C THR A 17 -9.02 4.05 0.03
N THR A 18 -7.80 4.52 0.29
CA THR A 18 -7.52 5.78 1.01
C THR A 18 -6.64 6.70 0.16
N LEU A 19 -6.56 7.98 0.54
CA LEU A 19 -5.62 8.91 -0.07
C LEU A 19 -4.16 8.43 0.04
N LEU A 20 -3.79 7.87 1.20
CA LEU A 20 -2.43 7.38 1.41
C LEU A 20 -2.13 6.13 0.58
N ASP A 21 -3.12 5.28 0.29
CA ASP A 21 -2.95 4.20 -0.69
C ASP A 21 -2.58 4.75 -2.07
N LEU A 22 -3.22 5.86 -2.48
CA LEU A 22 -2.97 6.51 -3.76
C LEU A 22 -1.56 7.09 -3.80
N ALA A 23 -1.15 7.83 -2.76
CA ALA A 23 0.17 8.44 -2.66
C ALA A 23 1.31 7.41 -2.51
N LEU A 24 1.03 6.20 -2.01
CA LEU A 24 2.02 5.11 -1.94
C LEU A 24 2.18 4.33 -3.26
N LYS A 25 1.39 4.62 -4.30
CA LYS A 25 1.60 4.06 -5.65
C LYS A 25 2.70 4.81 -6.37
N LEU A 26 3.94 4.59 -5.94
CA LEU A 26 5.12 5.30 -6.44
C LEU A 26 5.41 5.01 -7.93
N PRO A 27 6.00 5.98 -8.67
CA PRO A 27 6.54 5.70 -9.99
C PRO A 27 7.66 4.65 -9.91
N LYS A 28 7.73 3.79 -10.93
CA LYS A 28 8.77 2.76 -11.10
C LYS A 28 9.95 3.24 -11.92
N SER A 29 9.74 4.26 -12.73
CA SER A 29 10.75 4.90 -13.58
C SER A 29 10.21 6.23 -14.07
N PHE A 30 11.07 7.03 -14.68
CA PHE A 30 10.68 8.24 -15.41
C PHE A 30 11.06 8.11 -16.89
N GLU A 31 10.26 8.68 -17.77
CA GLU A 31 10.56 8.84 -19.18
C GLU A 31 10.90 10.31 -19.43
N ASP A 32 12.14 10.59 -19.82
CA ASP A 32 12.62 11.94 -20.11
C ASP A 32 12.43 12.27 -21.60
N THR A 33 11.63 13.30 -21.85
CA THR A 33 11.28 13.78 -23.20
C THR A 33 12.00 15.08 -23.56
N SER A 34 12.99 15.48 -22.77
CA SER A 34 13.83 16.64 -23.03
C SER A 34 14.66 16.44 -24.29
N LEU A 35 14.63 17.45 -25.16
CA LEU A 35 15.34 17.38 -26.44
C LEU A 35 16.85 17.44 -26.21
N ALA A 36 17.56 16.44 -26.71
CA ALA A 36 19.01 16.38 -26.59
C ALA A 36 19.66 17.47 -27.45
N ALA A 37 20.53 18.29 -26.85
CA ALA A 37 21.27 19.33 -27.57
C ALA A 37 22.34 18.77 -28.53
N ALA A 38 22.85 17.57 -28.24
CA ALA A 38 23.84 16.88 -29.06
C ALA A 38 23.54 15.38 -29.08
N PRO A 39 23.95 14.65 -30.15
CA PRO A 39 23.80 13.22 -30.18
C PRO A 39 24.68 12.54 -29.13
N LYS A 40 24.16 11.48 -28.51
CA LYS A 40 24.89 10.64 -27.56
C LYS A 40 24.36 9.20 -27.62
N ASP A 41 25.19 8.25 -27.22
CA ASP A 41 24.75 6.88 -27.01
C ASP A 41 23.74 6.81 -25.86
N GLY A 42 22.71 5.97 -26.02
CA GLY A 42 21.68 5.74 -25.02
C GLY A 42 20.31 6.29 -25.42
N HIS A 43 19.42 6.51 -24.46
CA HIS A 43 18.07 6.99 -24.75
C HIS A 43 18.08 8.51 -24.91
N VAL A 44 17.56 9.02 -26.04
CA VAL A 44 17.47 10.46 -26.32
C VAL A 44 16.12 10.79 -26.94
N SER A 45 15.68 12.03 -26.75
CA SER A 45 14.55 12.62 -27.45
C SER A 45 15.05 13.70 -28.39
N VAL A 46 14.51 13.75 -29.61
CA VAL A 46 15.00 14.66 -30.67
C VAL A 46 13.87 15.08 -31.60
N ALA A 47 13.94 16.31 -32.10
CA ALA A 47 13.05 16.85 -33.12
C ALA A 47 13.70 16.61 -34.49
N VAL A 48 12.98 15.94 -35.40
CA VAL A 48 13.52 15.61 -36.71
C VAL A 48 12.51 15.86 -37.83
N GLU A 49 13.02 16.30 -38.97
CA GLU A 49 12.26 16.41 -40.22
C GLU A 49 12.61 15.25 -41.15
N ILE A 50 11.60 14.56 -41.66
CA ILE A 50 11.81 13.35 -42.47
C ILE A 50 12.14 13.74 -43.91
N LYS A 51 13.37 13.46 -44.34
CA LYS A 51 13.85 13.76 -45.70
C LYS A 51 13.64 12.60 -46.65
N SER A 52 13.82 11.37 -46.19
CA SER A 52 13.50 10.16 -46.96
C SER A 52 13.02 9.04 -46.07
N ALA A 53 12.19 8.15 -46.62
CA ALA A 53 11.75 6.94 -45.95
C ALA A 53 11.63 5.80 -46.97
N TYR A 54 12.21 4.65 -46.67
CA TYR A 54 12.24 3.48 -47.55
C TYR A 54 12.19 2.18 -46.74
N ARG A 55 11.85 1.08 -47.41
CA ARG A 55 11.80 -0.26 -46.81
C ARG A 55 13.02 -1.06 -47.25
N GLN A 56 13.71 -1.68 -46.30
CA GLN A 56 14.83 -2.57 -46.57
C GLN A 56 14.78 -3.76 -45.60
N GLY A 57 14.82 -4.99 -46.11
CA GLY A 57 14.83 -6.21 -45.28
C GLY A 57 13.64 -6.33 -44.31
N GLY A 58 12.47 -5.82 -44.66
CA GLY A 58 11.29 -5.82 -43.78
C GLY A 58 11.27 -4.71 -42.72
N MET A 59 12.32 -3.90 -42.63
CA MET A 59 12.45 -2.75 -41.73
C MET A 59 12.09 -1.45 -42.46
N LEU A 60 11.58 -0.47 -41.71
CA LEU A 60 11.40 0.90 -42.19
C LEU A 60 12.64 1.71 -41.79
N HIS A 61 13.30 2.28 -42.79
CA HIS A 61 14.39 3.23 -42.63
C HIS A 61 13.90 4.61 -42.99
N ALA A 62 14.16 5.60 -42.13
CA ALA A 62 13.95 6.99 -42.46
C ALA A 62 15.25 7.77 -42.24
N VAL A 63 15.64 8.59 -43.21
CA VAL A 63 16.72 9.56 -43.04
C VAL A 63 16.07 10.89 -42.68
N CYS A 64 16.48 11.45 -41.56
CA CYS A 64 15.87 12.64 -41.00
C CYS A 64 16.93 13.71 -40.77
N TRP A 65 16.58 14.97 -41.00
CA TRP A 65 17.40 16.11 -40.62
C TRP A 65 17.08 16.49 -39.17
N CYS A 66 18.10 16.59 -38.33
CA CYS A 66 17.98 17.11 -36.98
C CYS A 66 18.61 18.50 -36.91
N GLU A 67 17.77 19.53 -36.78
CA GLU A 67 18.22 20.92 -36.73
C GLU A 67 19.12 21.19 -35.52
N ALA A 68 18.74 20.71 -34.33
CA ALA A 68 19.53 20.90 -33.10
C ALA A 68 20.93 20.25 -33.15
N TRP A 69 21.13 19.25 -34.01
CA TRP A 69 22.41 18.54 -34.13
C TRP A 69 23.17 18.90 -35.40
N GLU A 70 22.59 19.76 -36.24
CA GLU A 70 23.09 20.18 -37.56
C GLU A 70 23.53 19.00 -38.44
N GLN A 71 22.82 17.86 -38.36
CA GLN A 71 23.21 16.65 -39.08
C GLN A 71 22.04 15.72 -39.39
N ASN A 72 22.30 14.75 -40.28
CA ASN A 72 21.37 13.69 -40.60
C ASN A 72 21.40 12.57 -39.54
N VAL A 73 20.23 12.07 -39.20
CA VAL A 73 20.00 10.98 -38.25
C VAL A 73 19.12 9.94 -38.92
N LYS A 74 19.45 8.65 -38.74
CA LYS A 74 18.63 7.56 -39.26
C LYS A 74 17.63 7.09 -38.20
N ILE A 75 16.40 6.82 -38.61
CA ILE A 75 15.43 6.09 -37.81
C ILE A 75 15.27 4.70 -38.41
N VAL A 76 15.40 3.67 -37.58
CA VAL A 76 15.27 2.27 -37.98
C VAL A 76 14.15 1.64 -37.15
N ILE A 77 13.08 1.21 -37.82
CA ILE A 77 11.94 0.53 -37.18
C ILE A 77 11.89 -0.91 -37.66
N PHE A 78 12.15 -1.82 -36.73
CA PHE A 78 11.97 -3.25 -36.92
C PHE A 78 10.49 -3.60 -36.87
N ASN A 79 10.04 -4.53 -37.72
CA ASN A 79 8.63 -4.98 -37.77
C ASN A 79 7.64 -3.80 -37.91
N ALA A 80 7.90 -2.90 -38.86
CA ALA A 80 7.08 -1.71 -39.06
C ALA A 80 5.62 -2.05 -39.39
N LYS A 81 4.70 -1.58 -38.55
CA LYS A 81 3.23 -1.63 -38.76
C LYS A 81 2.75 -0.54 -39.73
N PRO A 82 1.56 -0.69 -40.37
CA PRO A 82 1.03 0.27 -41.33
C PRO A 82 1.01 1.73 -40.86
N TRP A 83 0.70 1.98 -39.58
CA TRP A 83 0.65 3.35 -39.02
C TRP A 83 2.02 4.05 -39.04
N HIS A 84 3.13 3.32 -38.95
CA HIS A 84 4.47 3.91 -38.99
C HIS A 84 4.72 4.58 -40.34
N HIS A 85 4.27 3.99 -41.45
CA HIS A 85 4.46 4.59 -42.78
C HIS A 85 3.72 5.92 -42.93
N GLY A 86 2.57 6.07 -42.27
CA GLY A 86 1.84 7.34 -42.23
C GLY A 86 2.48 8.36 -41.29
N ALA A 87 3.05 7.90 -40.17
CA ALA A 87 3.70 8.76 -39.20
C ALA A 87 5.06 9.26 -39.69
N PHE A 88 5.84 8.39 -40.35
CA PHE A 88 7.18 8.68 -40.85
C PHE A 88 7.20 9.04 -42.35
N LYS A 89 6.25 9.88 -42.79
CA LYS A 89 6.15 10.32 -44.18
C LYS A 89 7.10 11.50 -44.46
N VAL A 90 7.69 11.53 -45.64
CA VAL A 90 8.57 12.62 -46.10
C VAL A 90 7.90 13.98 -45.96
N GLY A 91 8.66 14.98 -45.47
CA GLY A 91 8.21 16.34 -45.21
C GLY A 91 7.51 16.55 -43.87
N LYS A 92 7.27 15.49 -43.08
CA LYS A 92 6.75 15.65 -41.71
C LYS A 92 7.86 15.92 -40.72
N SER A 93 7.60 16.83 -39.79
CA SER A 93 8.39 17.03 -38.58
C SER A 93 7.77 16.23 -37.43
N VAL A 94 8.57 15.44 -36.74
CA VAL A 94 8.14 14.60 -35.62
C VAL A 94 9.14 14.69 -34.47
N PHE A 95 8.63 14.60 -33.24
CA PHE A 95 9.45 14.41 -32.06
C PHE A 95 9.51 12.92 -31.74
N VAL A 96 10.73 12.41 -31.62
CA VAL A 96 10.96 10.99 -31.42
C VAL A 96 11.84 10.76 -30.21
N SER A 97 11.54 9.71 -29.46
CA SER A 97 12.32 9.30 -28.29
C SER A 97 12.64 7.82 -28.39
N GLY A 98 13.91 7.47 -28.22
CA GLY A 98 14.35 6.09 -28.36
C GLY A 98 15.84 5.91 -28.14
N LYS A 99 16.31 4.67 -28.33
CA LYS A 99 17.73 4.33 -28.19
C LYS A 99 18.51 4.82 -29.42
N CYS A 100 19.37 5.80 -29.18
CA CYS A 100 20.34 6.36 -30.10
C CYS A 100 21.68 5.63 -29.96
N ALA A 101 22.31 5.33 -31.10
CA ALA A 101 23.66 4.81 -31.16
C ALA A 101 24.35 5.28 -32.45
N TYR A 102 25.67 5.44 -32.42
CA TYR A 102 26.44 5.70 -33.64
C TYR A 102 26.79 4.38 -34.32
N ALA A 103 26.28 4.14 -35.52
CA ALA A 103 26.62 2.94 -36.28
C ALA A 103 26.62 3.19 -37.79
N TYR A 104 27.48 2.48 -38.50
CA TYR A 104 27.59 2.56 -39.97
C TYR A 104 27.75 4.00 -40.48
N GLY A 105 28.55 4.81 -39.78
CA GLY A 105 28.86 6.20 -40.14
C GLY A 105 27.76 7.23 -39.86
N SER A 106 26.70 6.87 -39.13
CA SER A 106 25.59 7.78 -38.82
C SER A 106 24.98 7.51 -37.44
N TRP A 107 24.46 8.55 -36.80
CA TRP A 107 23.60 8.38 -35.63
C TRP A 107 22.27 7.74 -36.04
N GLN A 108 21.82 6.75 -35.27
CA GLN A 108 20.59 6.05 -35.53
C GLN A 108 19.73 5.86 -34.28
N LEU A 109 18.43 6.17 -34.39
CA LEU A 109 17.42 5.82 -33.39
C LEU A 109 16.72 4.52 -33.80
N THR A 110 16.71 3.55 -32.89
CA THR A 110 16.09 2.24 -33.10
C THR A 110 14.73 2.15 -32.42
N ASN A 111 13.71 1.74 -33.18
CA ASN A 111 12.30 1.66 -32.75
C ASN A 111 11.83 2.86 -31.90
N PRO A 112 12.07 4.12 -32.31
CA PRO A 112 11.70 5.24 -31.47
C PRO A 112 10.18 5.38 -31.39
N LYS A 113 9.72 5.90 -30.25
CA LYS A 113 8.35 6.31 -30.04
C LYS A 113 8.17 7.75 -30.46
N ILE A 114 7.02 8.06 -31.04
CA ILE A 114 6.63 9.45 -31.30
C ILE A 114 6.12 10.03 -30.00
N VAL A 115 6.66 11.18 -29.62
CA VAL A 115 6.30 11.88 -28.39
C VAL A 115 5.55 13.14 -28.74
N THR A 116 4.43 13.39 -28.04
CA THR A 116 3.60 14.59 -28.24
C THR A 116 3.91 15.70 -27.24
N LYS A 117 4.46 15.36 -26.07
CA LYS A 117 4.87 16.29 -25.03
C LYS A 117 6.39 16.32 -24.98
N ILE A 118 6.97 17.50 -25.17
CA ILE A 118 8.42 17.69 -25.20
C ILE A 118 8.87 18.41 -23.93
N ASN A 119 10.11 18.18 -23.51
CA ASN A 119 10.71 18.82 -22.34
C ASN A 119 9.95 18.54 -21.03
N GLU A 120 9.41 17.32 -20.91
CA GLU A 120 8.79 16.82 -19.68
C GLU A 120 9.49 15.55 -19.19
N ILE A 121 9.61 15.42 -17.86
CA ILE A 121 9.95 14.18 -17.20
C ILE A 121 8.64 13.51 -16.74
N ILE A 122 8.32 12.36 -17.34
CA ILE A 122 7.01 11.74 -17.17
C ILE A 122 7.12 10.51 -16.25
N PRO A 123 6.45 10.48 -15.08
CA PRO A 123 6.45 9.32 -14.20
C PRO A 123 5.73 8.13 -14.84
N LYS A 124 6.29 6.92 -14.67
CA LYS A 124 5.71 5.65 -15.14
C LYS A 124 5.39 4.75 -13.97
N TYR A 125 4.13 4.39 -13.80
CA TYR A 125 3.65 3.66 -12.63
C TYR A 125 3.50 2.16 -12.86
N LYS A 126 3.37 1.73 -14.12
CA LYS A 126 3.18 0.31 -14.51
C LYS A 126 1.98 -0.34 -13.80
N LEU A 127 0.88 0.39 -13.71
CA LEU A 127 -0.38 -0.07 -13.13
C LEU A 127 -1.32 -0.63 -14.22
N SER A 128 -2.42 -1.25 -13.81
CA SER A 128 -3.50 -1.67 -14.73
C SER A 128 -4.23 -0.48 -15.36
N LEU A 129 -4.07 0.73 -14.80
CA LEU A 129 -4.54 1.99 -15.37
C LEU A 129 -3.47 2.61 -16.26
N ARG A 130 -3.90 3.34 -17.30
CA ARG A 130 -2.99 4.16 -18.12
C ARG A 130 -2.31 5.22 -17.27
N ASP A 131 -1.01 5.43 -17.49
CA ASP A 131 -0.20 6.38 -16.72
C ASP A 131 -0.79 7.81 -16.76
N ASP A 132 -1.31 8.28 -17.90
CA ASP A 132 -1.94 9.61 -17.99
C ASP A 132 -3.19 9.72 -17.10
N SER A 133 -4.02 8.67 -17.09
CA SER A 133 -5.21 8.62 -16.23
C SER A 133 -4.82 8.59 -14.75
N PHE A 134 -3.75 7.87 -14.42
CA PHE A 134 -3.24 7.81 -13.05
C PHE A 134 -2.57 9.13 -12.61
N LYS A 135 -1.81 9.77 -13.50
CA LYS A 135 -1.22 11.11 -13.29
C LYS A 135 -2.29 12.14 -12.95
N ASN A 136 -3.43 12.12 -13.65
CA ASN A 136 -4.56 13.01 -13.35
C ASN A 136 -5.14 12.75 -11.95
N LEU A 137 -5.24 11.49 -11.52
CA LEU A 137 -5.70 11.14 -10.16
C LEU A 137 -4.71 11.63 -9.09
N ILE A 138 -3.41 11.47 -9.33
CA ILE A 138 -2.35 12.00 -8.46
C ILE A 138 -2.47 13.52 -8.34
N GLN A 139 -2.51 14.25 -9.47
CA GLN A 139 -2.64 15.71 -9.46
C GLN A 139 -3.91 16.21 -8.78
N LYS A 140 -5.01 15.47 -8.92
CA LYS A 140 -6.30 15.83 -8.31
C LYS A 140 -6.31 15.63 -6.79
N TYR A 141 -5.78 14.52 -6.31
CA TYR A 141 -5.98 14.09 -4.92
C TYR A 141 -4.73 14.22 -4.05
N VAL A 142 -3.54 13.94 -4.59
CA VAL A 142 -2.27 13.97 -3.86
C VAL A 142 -1.70 15.38 -3.92
N ASN A 143 -2.16 16.22 -2.99
CA ASN A 143 -1.67 17.58 -2.77
C ASN A 143 -1.41 17.83 -1.29
N LEU A 144 -0.64 18.88 -0.98
CA LEU A 144 -0.19 19.14 0.39
C LEU A 144 -1.34 19.27 1.40
N PRO A 145 -2.40 20.07 1.16
CA PRO A 145 -3.53 20.16 2.10
C PRO A 145 -4.17 18.81 2.41
N ASN A 146 -4.42 17.99 1.38
CA ASN A 146 -5.06 16.68 1.55
C ASN A 146 -4.18 15.70 2.33
N LEU A 147 -2.86 15.74 2.11
CA LEU A 147 -1.90 14.87 2.83
C LEU A 147 -1.76 15.28 4.29
N LEU A 148 -1.78 16.57 4.60
CA LEU A 148 -1.80 17.09 5.97
C LEU A 148 -3.12 16.73 6.67
N GLU A 149 -4.28 16.88 6.02
CA GLU A 149 -5.58 16.42 6.54
C GLU A 149 -5.59 14.90 6.75
N ALA A 150 -4.86 14.15 5.93
CA ALA A 150 -4.68 12.72 6.12
C ALA A 150 -3.81 12.37 7.34
N GLY A 151 -3.15 13.36 7.96
CA GLY A 151 -2.40 13.23 9.20
C GLY A 151 -0.90 13.02 9.02
N LEU A 152 -0.36 13.32 7.84
CA LEU A 152 1.09 13.33 7.61
C LEU A 152 1.73 14.63 8.09
N ALA A 153 2.98 14.54 8.54
CA ALA A 153 3.82 15.72 8.75
C ALA A 153 4.21 16.37 7.41
N PRO A 154 4.55 17.69 7.39
CA PRO A 154 4.95 18.37 6.16
C PRO A 154 6.07 17.66 5.40
N LYS A 155 7.10 17.18 6.10
CA LYS A 155 8.24 16.46 5.50
C LYS A 155 7.80 15.18 4.76
N GLU A 156 6.87 14.42 5.33
CA GLU A 156 6.37 13.16 4.73
C GLU A 156 5.49 13.47 3.51
N ALA A 157 4.65 14.50 3.62
CA ALA A 157 3.79 14.94 2.54
C ALA A 157 4.61 15.46 1.34
N GLU A 158 5.61 16.31 1.60
CA GLU A 158 6.52 16.85 0.58
C GLU A 158 7.32 15.75 -0.10
N PHE A 159 7.83 14.77 0.65
CA PHE A 159 8.56 13.63 0.08
C PHE A 159 7.71 12.84 -0.93
N LEU A 160 6.44 12.56 -0.59
CA LEU A 160 5.51 11.89 -1.50
C LEU A 160 5.19 12.76 -2.72
N LEU A 161 4.95 14.06 -2.53
CA LEU A 161 4.68 14.99 -3.63
C LEU A 161 5.86 15.08 -4.61
N ASP A 162 7.08 15.16 -4.07
CA ASP A 162 8.31 15.24 -4.85
C ASP A 162 8.55 13.98 -5.66
N LEU A 163 8.25 12.79 -5.13
CA LEU A 163 8.31 11.54 -5.88
C LEU A 163 7.36 11.51 -7.07
N HIS A 164 6.20 12.16 -6.97
CA HIS A 164 5.16 12.14 -7.99
C HIS A 164 5.24 13.26 -9.03
N ARG A 165 6.00 14.32 -8.73
CA ARG A 165 6.02 15.56 -9.51
C ARG A 165 6.46 15.38 -10.96
N GLY A 166 7.47 14.56 -11.19
CA GLY A 166 8.04 14.33 -12.52
C GLY A 166 8.98 15.45 -12.93
N ASP A 167 9.99 15.71 -12.11
CA ASP A 167 11.11 16.61 -12.42
C ASP A 167 12.46 15.91 -12.11
N GLU A 168 13.57 16.62 -12.33
CA GLU A 168 14.91 16.09 -12.04
C GLU A 168 15.07 15.69 -10.56
N LYS A 169 14.42 16.43 -9.66
CA LYS A 169 14.40 16.12 -8.23
C LYS A 169 13.67 14.79 -7.98
N SER A 170 12.53 14.54 -8.63
CA SER A 170 11.82 13.25 -8.55
C SER A 170 12.70 12.09 -8.97
N VAL A 171 13.46 12.25 -10.06
CA VAL A 171 14.37 11.22 -10.57
C VAL A 171 15.48 10.93 -9.56
N ALA A 172 16.11 11.98 -9.02
CA ALA A 172 17.17 11.86 -8.02
C ALA A 172 16.66 11.19 -6.74
N ILE A 173 15.47 11.57 -6.25
CA ILE A 173 14.87 10.96 -5.06
C ILE A 173 14.59 9.48 -5.30
N LEU A 174 14.02 9.11 -6.45
CA LEU A 174 13.74 7.70 -6.75
C LEU A 174 15.03 6.87 -6.88
N ASP A 175 16.08 7.40 -7.51
CA ASP A 175 17.36 6.71 -7.63
C ASP A 175 18.03 6.52 -6.25
N ALA A 176 18.06 7.57 -5.42
CA ALA A 176 18.57 7.49 -4.05
C ALA A 176 17.75 6.51 -3.19
N LEU A 177 16.42 6.50 -3.33
CA LEU A 177 15.56 5.54 -2.63
C LEU A 177 15.86 4.10 -3.04
N VAL A 178 16.09 3.83 -4.34
CA VAL A 178 16.32 2.46 -4.83
C VAL A 178 17.74 1.97 -4.53
N ARG A 179 18.75 2.82 -4.68
CA ARG A 179 20.16 2.44 -4.52
C ARG A 179 20.66 2.56 -3.08
N GLU A 180 20.29 3.64 -2.42
CA GLU A 180 20.84 4.03 -1.11
C GLU A 180 19.81 3.85 0.02
N LYS A 181 18.54 3.57 -0.32
CA LYS A 181 17.41 3.50 0.63
C LYS A 181 17.11 4.82 1.33
N THR A 182 17.54 5.93 0.74
CA THR A 182 17.27 7.28 1.27
C THR A 182 15.77 7.57 1.24
N GLY A 183 15.18 7.90 2.39
CA GLY A 183 13.75 8.18 2.52
C GLY A 183 12.86 6.92 2.65
N GLU A 184 13.45 5.72 2.76
CA GLU A 184 12.71 4.48 2.99
C GLU A 184 11.93 4.53 4.31
N GLU A 185 12.46 5.19 5.33
CA GLU A 185 11.82 5.38 6.64
C GLU A 185 10.50 6.16 6.52
N VAL A 186 10.44 7.15 5.62
CA VAL A 186 9.22 7.92 5.35
C VAL A 186 8.16 7.01 4.75
N LEU A 187 8.53 6.18 3.77
CA LEU A 187 7.59 5.24 3.15
C LEU A 187 7.07 4.19 4.13
N LYS A 188 7.97 3.60 4.93
CA LYS A 188 7.62 2.64 5.99
C LYS A 188 6.64 3.26 6.98
N PHE A 189 6.92 4.48 7.42
CA PHE A 189 6.04 5.23 8.31
C PHE A 189 4.67 5.46 7.69
N VAL A 190 4.60 6.00 6.48
CA VAL A 190 3.33 6.31 5.81
C VAL A 190 2.51 5.03 5.57
N GLU A 191 3.17 3.92 5.22
CA GLU A 191 2.52 2.62 5.03
C GLU A 191 1.91 2.07 6.33
N ILE A 192 2.69 2.00 7.42
CA ILE A 192 2.18 1.51 8.70
C ILE A 192 1.11 2.45 9.26
N TYR A 193 1.29 3.75 9.11
CA TYR A 193 0.32 4.75 9.54
C TYR A 193 -1.02 4.60 8.82
N ASN A 194 -0.99 4.45 7.49
CA ASN A 194 -2.19 4.20 6.69
C ASN A 194 -2.87 2.87 7.09
N TYR A 195 -2.09 1.81 7.33
CA TYR A 195 -2.61 0.53 7.80
C TYR A 195 -3.31 0.64 9.16
N LEU A 196 -2.66 1.29 10.14
CA LEU A 196 -3.23 1.51 11.47
C LEU A 196 -4.49 2.38 11.41
N LYS A 197 -4.52 3.41 10.55
CA LYS A 197 -5.69 4.26 10.34
C LYS A 197 -6.88 3.44 9.82
N LYS A 198 -6.65 2.52 8.88
CA LYS A 198 -7.68 1.59 8.37
C LYS A 198 -8.16 0.63 9.45
N LEU A 199 -7.26 0.10 10.28
CA LEU A 199 -7.66 -0.77 11.41
C LEU A 199 -8.47 0.01 12.44
N ASN A 200 -8.07 1.24 12.76
CA ASN A 200 -8.78 2.06 13.71
C ASN A 200 -10.20 2.39 13.25
N ALA A 201 -10.39 2.67 11.95
CA ALA A 201 -11.70 2.91 11.36
C ALA A 201 -12.63 1.67 11.39
N LYS A 202 -12.09 0.46 11.57
CA LYS A 202 -12.86 -0.79 11.71
C LYS A 202 -13.21 -1.12 13.16
N LYS A 203 -12.65 -0.40 14.14
CA LYS A 203 -12.96 -0.65 15.55
C LYS A 203 -14.43 -0.30 15.78
N THR A 204 -15.16 -1.28 16.26
CA THR A 204 -16.52 -1.09 16.76
C THR A 204 -16.47 -0.92 18.27
N HIS A 205 -17.16 0.12 18.73
CA HIS A 205 -17.36 0.50 20.11
C HIS A 205 -18.78 0.14 20.49
N PHE A 206 -18.94 -0.50 21.64
CA PHE A 206 -20.22 -0.93 22.17
C PHE A 206 -20.30 -0.49 23.61
N LYS A 207 -21.42 0.08 24.02
CA LYS A 207 -21.62 0.43 25.43
C LYS A 207 -21.62 -0.83 26.29
N ALA A 208 -20.86 -0.82 27.38
CA ALA A 208 -20.84 -1.93 28.32
C ALA A 208 -22.16 -2.01 29.11
N PRO A 209 -22.71 -3.23 29.32
CA PRO A 209 -23.77 -3.42 30.30
C PRO A 209 -23.25 -3.11 31.71
N LYS A 210 -24.04 -2.38 32.50
CA LYS A 210 -23.70 -2.15 33.91
C LYS A 210 -23.99 -3.43 34.71
N ILE A 211 -22.93 -4.13 35.10
CA ILE A 211 -23.00 -5.33 35.92
C ILE A 211 -22.38 -5.07 37.30
N LYS A 212 -23.02 -5.58 38.35
CA LYS A 212 -22.40 -5.64 39.68
C LYS A 212 -21.51 -6.87 39.71
N LEU A 213 -20.20 -6.67 39.88
CA LEU A 213 -19.27 -7.78 39.94
C LEU A 213 -19.48 -8.63 41.18
N PHE A 214 -19.45 -9.94 40.99
CA PHE A 214 -19.41 -10.90 42.08
C PHE A 214 -18.04 -10.87 42.77
N ASP A 215 -18.04 -11.05 44.09
CA ASP A 215 -16.79 -11.17 44.85
C ASP A 215 -16.23 -12.59 44.71
N ILE A 216 -15.06 -12.69 44.08
CA ILE A 216 -14.35 -13.96 43.85
C ILE A 216 -13.21 -14.19 44.86
N SER A 217 -13.05 -13.31 45.85
CA SER A 217 -11.95 -13.36 46.81
C SER A 217 -11.90 -14.68 47.60
N SER A 218 -13.06 -15.16 48.06
CA SER A 218 -13.19 -16.44 48.74
C SER A 218 -12.83 -17.61 47.83
N TRP A 219 -13.30 -17.58 46.57
CA TRP A 219 -12.99 -18.61 45.58
C TRP A 219 -11.48 -18.69 45.30
N LEU A 220 -10.81 -17.56 45.07
CA LEU A 220 -9.36 -17.51 44.84
C LEU A 220 -8.55 -18.08 46.01
N LYS A 221 -9.00 -17.86 47.25
CA LYS A 221 -8.33 -18.38 48.46
C LYS A 221 -8.48 -19.89 48.65
N ASN A 222 -9.57 -20.47 48.12
CA ASN A 222 -9.93 -21.87 48.31
C ASN A 222 -9.54 -22.77 47.13
N LEU A 223 -8.77 -22.26 46.16
CA LEU A 223 -8.26 -23.06 45.05
C LEU A 223 -7.27 -24.13 45.57
N PRO A 224 -7.19 -25.31 44.91
CA PRO A 224 -6.27 -26.38 45.30
C PRO A 224 -4.79 -26.08 44.98
N PHE A 225 -4.48 -24.85 44.57
CA PHE A 225 -3.17 -24.34 44.25
C PHE A 225 -3.17 -22.81 44.44
N ALA A 226 -2.00 -22.22 44.62
CA ALA A 226 -1.86 -20.77 44.71
C ALA A 226 -1.79 -20.13 43.32
N PRO A 227 -2.68 -19.17 42.97
CA PRO A 227 -2.54 -18.39 41.75
C PRO A 227 -1.24 -17.57 41.76
N THR A 228 -0.62 -17.42 40.59
CA THR A 228 0.57 -16.57 40.45
C THR A 228 0.21 -15.09 40.51
N SER A 229 1.20 -14.22 40.79
CA SER A 229 1.02 -12.77 40.71
C SER A 229 0.47 -12.33 39.36
N ASP A 230 0.95 -12.91 38.28
CA ASP A 230 0.54 -12.55 36.91
C ASP A 230 -0.91 -12.94 36.63
N GLN A 231 -1.35 -14.10 37.14
CA GLN A 231 -2.76 -14.51 37.06
C GLN A 231 -3.65 -13.56 37.86
N LEU A 232 -3.24 -13.18 39.07
CA LEU A 232 -3.99 -12.23 39.90
C LEU A 232 -4.10 -10.85 39.25
N ASN A 233 -3.01 -10.36 38.67
CA ASN A 233 -2.98 -9.10 37.92
C ASN A 233 -3.90 -9.17 36.69
N ALA A 234 -3.82 -10.25 35.91
CA ALA A 234 -4.69 -10.44 34.75
C ALA A 234 -6.18 -10.50 35.13
N ILE A 235 -6.51 -11.10 36.27
CA ILE A 235 -7.88 -11.15 36.81
C ILE A 235 -8.33 -9.76 37.26
N ALA A 236 -7.48 -9.00 37.95
CA ALA A 236 -7.78 -7.64 38.39
C ALA A 236 -8.06 -6.71 37.19
N ASP A 237 -7.20 -6.76 36.18
CA ASP A 237 -7.34 -6.06 34.90
C ASP A 237 -8.68 -6.37 34.21
N LEU A 238 -9.03 -7.65 34.11
CA LEU A 238 -10.26 -8.09 33.46
C LEU A 238 -11.51 -7.64 34.24
N ARG A 239 -11.44 -7.65 35.59
CA ARG A 239 -12.50 -7.11 36.45
C ARG A 239 -12.64 -5.59 36.31
N ALA A 240 -11.53 -4.87 36.14
CA ALA A 240 -11.56 -3.43 35.86
C ALA A 240 -12.25 -3.14 34.52
N ASP A 241 -11.96 -3.93 33.48
CA ASP A 241 -12.61 -3.80 32.16
C ASP A 241 -14.14 -3.92 32.24
N PHE A 242 -14.66 -4.85 33.05
CA PHE A 242 -16.11 -5.02 33.24
C PHE A 242 -16.80 -3.85 33.92
N SER A 243 -16.06 -2.97 34.59
CA SER A 243 -16.59 -1.79 35.29
C SER A 243 -16.60 -0.54 34.41
N GLY A 244 -16.05 -0.61 33.20
CA GLY A 244 -15.98 0.51 32.25
C GLY A 244 -17.32 0.85 31.59
N GLU A 245 -17.36 1.99 30.89
CA GLU A 245 -18.55 2.41 30.12
C GLU A 245 -18.64 1.76 28.73
N GLU A 246 -17.51 1.28 28.21
CA GLU A 246 -17.36 0.67 26.89
C GLU A 246 -16.98 -0.80 27.01
N ALA A 247 -17.55 -1.65 26.17
CA ALA A 247 -17.25 -3.07 26.11
C ALA A 247 -15.83 -3.29 25.62
N VAL A 248 -15.02 -3.95 26.43
CA VAL A 248 -13.59 -4.14 26.17
C VAL A 248 -13.33 -5.47 25.47
N ARG A 249 -12.40 -5.46 24.52
CA ARG A 249 -11.78 -6.66 23.95
C ARG A 249 -10.39 -6.82 24.53
N ARG A 250 -10.20 -7.79 25.41
CA ARG A 250 -8.90 -8.12 25.99
C ARG A 250 -8.34 -9.40 25.40
N VAL A 251 -7.04 -9.40 25.13
CA VAL A 251 -6.27 -10.61 24.81
C VAL A 251 -5.42 -10.94 26.03
N VAL A 252 -5.65 -12.11 26.63
CA VAL A 252 -4.79 -12.65 27.68
C VAL A 252 -3.73 -13.53 27.01
N MET A 253 -2.48 -13.09 27.03
CA MET A 253 -1.35 -13.80 26.41
C MET A 253 -0.52 -14.51 27.48
N GLY A 254 -0.05 -15.72 27.17
CA GLY A 254 0.84 -16.47 28.04
C GLY A 254 1.13 -17.86 27.49
N ASP A 255 2.23 -18.47 27.93
CA ASP A 255 2.71 -19.77 27.44
C ASP A 255 1.76 -20.92 27.76
N VAL A 256 1.91 -22.04 27.05
CA VAL A 256 1.15 -23.27 27.35
C VAL A 256 1.46 -23.69 28.80
N GLY A 257 0.42 -23.97 29.58
CA GLY A 257 0.55 -24.31 31.00
C GLY A 257 0.56 -23.10 31.97
N SER A 258 0.55 -21.85 31.49
CA SER A 258 0.56 -20.66 32.36
C SER A 258 -0.73 -20.40 33.17
N GLY A 259 -1.72 -21.28 33.06
CA GLY A 259 -2.99 -21.16 33.80
C GLY A 259 -3.99 -20.15 33.22
N LYS A 260 -3.96 -19.86 31.91
CA LYS A 260 -4.96 -19.01 31.22
C LYS A 260 -6.41 -19.45 31.50
N THR A 261 -6.64 -20.75 31.66
CA THR A 261 -7.96 -21.30 32.01
C THR A 261 -8.47 -20.74 33.33
N LEU A 262 -7.61 -20.59 34.35
CA LEU A 262 -8.01 -19.99 35.63
C LEU A 262 -8.51 -18.55 35.43
N VAL A 263 -7.76 -17.73 34.69
CA VAL A 263 -8.12 -16.33 34.42
C VAL A 263 -9.46 -16.23 33.69
N MET A 264 -9.71 -17.13 32.73
CA MET A 264 -10.98 -17.22 32.02
C MET A 264 -12.15 -17.62 32.93
N LEU A 265 -11.96 -18.59 33.82
CA LEU A 265 -13.00 -19.00 34.79
C LEU A 265 -13.26 -17.91 35.83
N ALA A 266 -12.22 -17.21 36.28
CA ALA A 266 -12.35 -16.06 37.17
C ALA A 266 -13.18 -14.93 36.53
N ALA A 267 -12.98 -14.68 35.23
CA ALA A 267 -13.78 -13.72 34.47
C ALA A 267 -15.26 -14.13 34.40
N ALA A 268 -15.53 -15.41 34.11
CA ALA A 268 -16.89 -15.95 34.08
C ALA A 268 -17.57 -15.87 35.45
N LEU A 269 -16.87 -16.21 36.53
CA LEU A 269 -17.42 -16.12 37.88
C LEU A 269 -17.64 -14.66 38.32
N SER A 270 -16.79 -13.74 37.87
CA SER A 270 -16.87 -12.31 38.22
C SER A 270 -18.16 -11.64 37.77
N VAL A 271 -18.84 -12.17 36.74
CA VAL A 271 -20.08 -11.59 36.22
C VAL A 271 -21.35 -12.23 36.80
N TYR A 272 -21.22 -13.24 37.68
CA TYR A 272 -22.36 -13.90 38.32
C TYR A 272 -23.29 -12.88 39.03
N PRO A 273 -24.63 -13.00 38.94
CA PRO A 273 -25.41 -14.12 38.38
C PRO A 273 -25.67 -14.04 36.87
N GLN A 274 -25.01 -13.13 36.14
CA GLN A 274 -25.16 -13.06 34.69
C GLN A 274 -24.51 -14.28 34.00
N PRO A 275 -25.06 -14.76 32.88
CA PRO A 275 -24.47 -15.86 32.14
C PRO A 275 -23.17 -15.42 31.47
N ALA A 276 -22.19 -16.32 31.46
CA ALA A 276 -20.95 -16.17 30.71
C ALA A 276 -20.87 -17.26 29.63
N LEU A 277 -20.45 -16.88 28.41
CA LEU A 277 -20.22 -17.82 27.32
C LEU A 277 -18.72 -17.99 27.09
N ILE A 278 -18.24 -19.23 27.16
CA ILE A 278 -16.88 -19.59 26.81
C ILE A 278 -16.93 -20.42 25.52
N MET A 279 -16.17 -20.00 24.51
CA MET A 279 -16.08 -20.69 23.23
C MET A 279 -14.71 -21.33 23.07
N ALA A 280 -14.68 -22.55 22.53
CA ALA A 280 -13.46 -23.26 22.20
C ALA A 280 -13.49 -23.73 20.73
N PRO A 281 -12.34 -23.77 20.04
CA PRO A 281 -12.25 -24.14 18.62
C PRO A 281 -12.54 -25.61 18.33
N THR A 282 -12.46 -26.51 19.32
CA THR A 282 -12.68 -27.95 19.13
C THR A 282 -13.46 -28.54 20.31
N SER A 283 -14.21 -29.63 20.07
CA SER A 283 -14.97 -30.33 21.11
C SER A 283 -14.06 -30.86 22.23
N ILE A 284 -12.85 -31.33 21.89
CA ILE A 284 -11.87 -31.81 22.88
C ILE A 284 -11.45 -30.68 23.82
N LEU A 285 -11.15 -29.49 23.30
CA LEU A 285 -10.78 -28.35 24.14
C LEU A 285 -11.97 -27.83 24.96
N ALA A 286 -13.19 -27.87 24.40
CA ALA A 286 -14.40 -27.54 25.14
C ALA A 286 -14.63 -28.49 26.32
N GLU A 287 -14.43 -29.79 26.13
CA GLU A 287 -14.52 -30.82 27.18
C GLU A 287 -13.46 -30.61 28.27
N GLN A 288 -12.22 -30.28 27.89
CA GLN A 288 -11.16 -29.94 28.86
C GLN A 288 -11.51 -28.70 29.69
N ILE A 289 -11.99 -27.63 29.06
CA ILE A 289 -12.42 -26.42 29.76
C ILE A 289 -13.60 -26.71 30.68
N TYR A 290 -14.57 -27.50 30.22
CA TYR A 290 -15.72 -27.91 31.02
C TYR A 290 -15.32 -28.71 32.26
N ALA A 291 -14.39 -29.67 32.12
CA ALA A 291 -13.88 -30.45 33.24
C ALA A 291 -13.18 -29.57 34.28
N GLU A 292 -12.37 -28.61 33.84
CA GLU A 292 -11.74 -27.63 34.75
C GLU A 292 -12.76 -26.70 35.40
N ALA A 293 -13.77 -26.25 34.65
CA ALA A 293 -14.85 -25.42 35.17
C ALA A 293 -15.65 -26.16 36.26
N ALA A 294 -16.04 -27.42 36.01
CA ALA A 294 -16.74 -28.25 36.98
C ALA A 294 -15.90 -28.58 38.22
N ARG A 295 -14.57 -28.67 38.06
CA ARG A 295 -13.64 -28.93 39.17
C ARG A 295 -13.40 -27.69 40.03
N LEU A 296 -13.34 -26.50 39.43
CA LEU A 296 -12.88 -25.28 40.10
C LEU A 296 -14.01 -24.32 40.47
N LEU A 297 -15.08 -24.20 39.69
CA LEU A 297 -16.15 -23.23 39.96
C LEU A 297 -17.03 -23.70 41.13
N PRO A 298 -17.60 -22.78 41.93
CA PRO A 298 -18.53 -23.14 43.00
C PRO A 298 -19.80 -23.82 42.48
N ASP A 299 -20.37 -24.73 43.28
CA ASP A 299 -21.57 -25.52 42.93
C ASP A 299 -22.79 -24.69 42.52
N PHE A 300 -22.92 -23.46 43.03
CA PHE A 300 -24.02 -22.57 42.66
C PHE A 300 -23.93 -22.08 41.21
N MET A 301 -22.74 -22.09 40.61
CA MET A 301 -22.52 -21.67 39.24
C MET A 301 -22.77 -22.85 38.31
N ARG A 302 -23.98 -22.94 37.76
CA ARG A 302 -24.34 -24.00 36.81
C ARG A 302 -23.52 -23.88 35.52
N VAL A 303 -22.70 -24.89 35.23
CA VAL A 303 -21.91 -25.00 34.00
C VAL A 303 -22.59 -25.98 33.04
N LEU A 304 -22.70 -25.61 31.76
CA LEU A 304 -23.25 -26.46 30.70
C LEU A 304 -22.25 -26.55 29.54
N LEU A 305 -22.12 -27.74 28.95
CA LEU A 305 -21.33 -27.97 27.74
C LEU A 305 -22.26 -28.17 26.54
N VAL A 306 -22.10 -27.33 25.52
CA VAL A 306 -22.82 -27.46 24.24
C VAL A 306 -21.81 -27.79 23.15
N LYS A 307 -22.03 -28.91 22.44
CA LYS A 307 -21.22 -29.34 21.29
C LYS A 307 -22.13 -29.74 20.14
N SER A 308 -21.70 -29.51 18.90
CA SER A 308 -22.32 -30.16 17.75
C SER A 308 -22.03 -31.65 17.84
N GLY A 309 -23.08 -32.48 17.76
CA GLY A 309 -22.96 -33.94 17.69
C GLY A 309 -22.22 -34.41 16.45
#